data_AF-A0A942I6Z2-F1
#
_entry.id   AF-A0A942I6Z2-F1
#
_cell.length_a   1.000
_cell.length_b   1.000
_cell.length_c   1.000
_cell.angle_alpha   90.00
_cell.angle_beta   90.00
_cell.angle_gamma   90.00
#
_symmetry.space_group_name_H-M   'P 1'
#
loop_
_entity.id
_entity.type
_entity.pdbx_description
1 polymer ?
#
loop_
_entity_poly.entity_id
_entity_poly.type
_entity_poly.pdbx_seq_one_letter_code
_entity_poly.pdbx_strand_id
1 'polypeptide(L)'
;MEIFSVFALTCSKGELLIETSTVASKLVSWLTKQVESANMQGVVFGLSGGIDSAVVAGLAKRAFPHKALAVCLPCHSNPLDREHAALTAETFGLEMLTVDLSSAFDQLVSTLALGQQGRPVVPELTLANVKPRLRMTALYYYASIHAYLVLGTSNRSELTIGYFTKYGDGGVDLMPLAGLVKTEVRELAKYLGVPQVIIDKPPTAGLWAGQTDEGEMGLTYRELDEYILIGDAAPHIKERVDSLAATSTHKKRLPPIPRL
;
A
#
# COMPACT_ATOMS: atom_id res chain seq x y z
N MET A 1 -18.83 10.91 4.76
CA MET A 1 -18.17 10.31 3.59
C MET A 1 -18.33 11.30 2.44
N GLU A 2 -17.50 12.33 2.42
CA GLU A 2 -17.44 13.31 1.33
C GLU A 2 -15.99 13.74 1.17
N ILE A 3 -15.25 13.05 0.30
CA ILE A 3 -14.16 13.66 -0.45
C ILE A 3 -14.69 13.68 -1.88
N PHE A 4 -15.57 14.64 -2.17
CA PHE A 4 -15.98 14.90 -3.54
C PHE A 4 -14.89 15.71 -4.23
N SER A 5 -14.48 15.21 -5.40
CA SER A 5 -13.82 15.92 -6.50
C SER A 5 -12.53 16.67 -6.11
N VAL A 6 -11.39 15.99 -6.29
CA VAL A 6 -10.13 16.70 -6.51
C VAL A 6 -10.30 17.44 -7.84
N PHE A 7 -10.15 18.76 -7.83
CA PHE A 7 -10.17 19.61 -9.01
C PHE A 7 -9.14 19.08 -10.03
N ALA A 8 -9.61 18.34 -11.02
CA ALA A 8 -8.83 17.98 -12.18
C ALA A 8 -8.74 19.24 -13.06
N LEU A 9 -7.55 19.83 -13.17
CA LEU A 9 -7.28 20.83 -14.20
C LEU A 9 -6.95 20.08 -15.49
N THR A 10 -7.80 20.23 -16.50
CA THR A 10 -7.50 19.72 -17.84
C THR A 10 -6.45 20.61 -18.48
N CYS A 11 -5.22 20.11 -18.64
CA CYS A 11 -4.23 20.73 -19.50
C CYS A 11 -4.52 20.37 -20.97
N SER A 12 -4.08 21.20 -21.92
CA SER A 12 -4.33 21.08 -23.37
C SER A 12 -3.78 19.80 -24.03
N LYS A 13 -3.19 18.88 -23.25
CA LYS A 13 -2.66 17.57 -23.66
C LYS A 13 -3.42 16.36 -23.10
N GLY A 14 -4.55 16.55 -22.42
CA GLY A 14 -5.37 15.43 -21.94
C GLY A 14 -4.84 14.72 -20.68
N GLU A 15 -3.85 15.28 -19.98
CA GLU A 15 -3.40 14.80 -18.67
C GLU A 15 -4.26 15.44 -17.57
N LEU A 16 -4.93 14.61 -16.76
CA LEU A 16 -5.53 15.05 -15.50
C LEU A 16 -4.40 15.35 -14.51
N LEU A 17 -4.16 16.63 -14.23
CA LEU A 17 -3.21 17.05 -13.20
C LEU A 17 -3.95 17.39 -11.92
N ILE A 18 -3.50 16.79 -10.80
CA ILE A 18 -3.93 17.18 -9.47
C ILE A 18 -3.08 18.35 -8.96
N GLU A 19 -3.68 19.26 -8.22
CA GLU A 19 -2.96 20.26 -7.43
C GLU A 19 -2.23 19.59 -6.26
N THR A 20 -1.07 18.99 -6.53
CA THR A 20 -0.32 18.12 -5.61
C THR A 20 -0.02 18.76 -4.26
N SER A 21 0.26 20.07 -4.24
CA SER A 21 0.47 20.83 -3.01
C SER A 21 -0.76 20.90 -2.11
N THR A 22 -1.94 21.10 -2.72
CA THR A 22 -3.22 21.12 -2.05
C THR A 22 -3.60 19.73 -1.56
N VAL A 23 -3.42 18.70 -2.40
CA VAL A 23 -3.67 17.30 -2.04
C VAL A 23 -2.79 16.89 -0.85
N ALA A 24 -1.48 17.14 -0.90
CA ALA A 24 -0.57 16.84 0.19
C ALA A 24 -1.00 17.52 1.50
N SER A 25 -1.35 18.81 1.44
CA SER A 25 -1.77 19.58 2.62
C SER A 25 -3.07 19.05 3.22
N LYS A 26 -4.04 18.66 2.38
CA LYS A 26 -5.29 18.03 2.82
C LYS A 26 -5.06 16.66 3.47
N LEU A 27 -4.21 15.83 2.87
CA LEU A 27 -3.88 14.50 3.41
C LEU A 27 -3.13 14.60 4.74
N VAL A 28 -2.18 15.52 4.86
CA VAL A 28 -1.46 15.81 6.12
C VAL A 28 -2.46 16.26 7.20
N SER A 29 -3.32 17.22 6.90
CA SER A 29 -4.34 17.69 7.86
C SER A 29 -5.31 16.59 8.26
N TRP A 30 -5.72 15.74 7.30
CA TRP A 30 -6.58 14.59 7.58
C TRP A 30 -5.90 13.60 8.52
N LEU A 31 -4.65 13.21 8.25
CA LEU A 31 -3.89 12.30 9.13
C LEU A 31 -3.80 12.83 10.56
N THR A 32 -3.43 14.11 10.74
CA THR A 32 -3.34 14.74 12.07
C THR A 32 -4.67 14.64 12.82
N LYS A 33 -5.79 15.00 12.17
CA LYS A 33 -7.14 14.91 12.77
C LYS A 33 -7.53 13.49 13.14
N GLN A 34 -7.20 12.50 12.30
CA GLN A 34 -7.51 11.10 12.59
C GLN A 34 -6.77 10.61 13.84
N VAL A 35 -5.47 10.88 13.95
CA VAL A 35 -4.66 10.50 15.12
C VAL A 35 -5.16 11.20 16.40
N GLU A 36 -5.47 12.50 16.32
CA GLU A 36 -6.05 13.26 17.43
C GLU A 36 -7.40 12.68 17.88
N SER A 37 -8.30 12.40 16.94
CA SER A 37 -9.63 11.86 17.23
C SER A 37 -9.61 10.47 17.85
N ALA A 38 -8.57 9.68 17.55
CA ALA A 38 -8.34 8.36 18.13
C ALA A 38 -7.64 8.41 19.49
N ASN A 39 -7.26 9.60 19.98
CA ASN A 39 -6.42 9.78 21.17
C ASN A 39 -5.10 9.00 21.10
N MET A 40 -4.51 8.94 19.89
CA MET A 40 -3.25 8.26 19.62
C MET A 40 -2.10 9.26 19.54
N GLN A 41 -0.88 8.77 19.69
CA GLN A 41 0.31 9.60 19.76
C GLN A 41 0.94 9.87 18.39
N GLY A 42 0.77 8.99 17.41
CA GLY A 42 1.48 9.09 16.14
C GLY A 42 1.12 7.97 15.18
N VAL A 43 2.04 7.67 14.26
CA VAL A 43 1.82 6.71 13.18
C VAL A 43 3.00 5.78 12.99
N VAL A 44 2.70 4.54 12.60
CA VAL A 44 3.69 3.55 12.15
C VAL A 44 3.28 3.01 10.78
N PHE A 45 4.26 2.71 9.94
CA PHE A 45 4.00 2.20 8.59
C PHE A 45 5.16 1.34 8.08
N GLY A 46 4.83 0.42 7.17
CA GLY A 46 5.82 -0.38 6.46
C GLY A 46 6.51 0.45 5.38
N LEU A 47 7.84 0.46 5.35
CA LEU A 47 8.63 1.10 4.29
C LEU A 47 9.28 0.02 3.41
N SER A 48 8.68 -0.23 2.24
CA SER A 48 9.04 -1.35 1.36
C SER A 48 10.07 -0.98 0.29
N GLY A 49 10.42 0.30 0.17
CA GLY A 49 11.19 0.82 -0.96
C GLY A 49 10.36 1.00 -2.23
N GLY A 50 9.05 0.74 -2.19
CA GLY A 50 8.09 1.04 -3.25
C GLY A 50 7.49 2.43 -3.15
N ILE A 51 6.99 2.95 -4.27
CA ILE A 51 6.48 4.33 -4.39
C ILE A 51 5.36 4.66 -3.41
N ASP A 52 4.39 3.76 -3.19
CA ASP A 52 3.25 4.05 -2.31
C ASP A 52 3.70 4.24 -0.87
N SER A 53 4.58 3.35 -0.39
CA SER A 53 5.17 3.49 0.95
C SER A 53 6.06 4.73 1.08
N ALA A 54 6.73 5.16 0.01
CA ALA A 54 7.52 6.38 0.00
C ALA A 54 6.66 7.64 0.06
N VAL A 55 5.52 7.66 -0.64
CA VAL A 55 4.54 8.76 -0.53
C VAL A 55 3.96 8.81 0.88
N VAL A 56 3.59 7.66 1.46
CA VAL A 56 3.14 7.60 2.87
C VAL A 56 4.22 8.10 3.81
N ALA A 57 5.49 7.77 3.59
CA ALA A 57 6.61 8.26 4.39
C ALA A 57 6.72 9.80 4.35
N GLY A 58 6.64 10.39 3.15
CA GLY A 58 6.66 11.85 2.98
C GLY A 58 5.49 12.55 3.66
N LEU A 59 4.27 11.98 3.56
CA LEU A 59 3.08 12.51 4.25
C LEU A 59 3.19 12.37 5.77
N ALA A 60 3.62 11.20 6.26
CA ALA A 60 3.77 10.91 7.68
C ALA A 60 4.83 11.81 8.33
N LYS A 61 5.97 12.05 7.66
CA LYS A 61 7.00 12.98 8.16
C LYS A 61 6.47 14.40 8.31
N ARG A 62 5.69 14.88 7.34
CA ARG A 62 5.09 16.22 7.38
C ARG A 62 4.02 16.34 8.47
N ALA A 63 3.21 15.31 8.67
CA ALA A 63 2.15 15.30 9.68
C ALA A 63 2.68 15.09 11.10
N PHE A 64 3.71 14.27 11.28
CA PHE A 64 4.24 13.85 12.58
C PHE A 64 5.78 13.83 12.59
N PRO A 65 6.46 15.00 12.59
CA PRO A 65 7.91 15.08 12.41
C PRO A 65 8.77 14.24 13.36
N HIS A 66 8.24 13.97 14.56
CA HIS A 66 8.89 13.20 15.64
C HIS A 66 8.07 12.01 16.12
N LYS A 67 6.93 11.70 15.48
CA LYS A 67 6.01 10.64 15.90
C LYS A 67 5.55 9.78 14.72
N ALA A 68 6.44 9.61 13.75
CA ALA A 68 6.27 8.77 12.57
C ALA A 68 7.39 7.72 12.57
N LEU A 69 7.02 6.44 12.74
CA LEU A 69 7.95 5.31 12.74
C LEU A 69 7.86 4.56 11.40
N ALA A 70 8.96 4.57 10.64
CA ALA A 70 9.10 3.74 9.45
C ALA A 70 9.68 2.38 9.84
N VAL A 71 9.10 1.29 9.35
CA VAL A 71 9.61 -0.08 9.60
C VAL A 71 9.83 -0.81 8.29
N CYS A 72 11.09 -1.15 8.00
CA CYS A 72 11.45 -2.04 6.91
C CYS A 72 11.30 -3.50 7.36
N LEU A 73 10.48 -4.27 6.64
CA LEU A 73 10.07 -5.62 7.04
C LEU A 73 10.39 -6.66 5.95
N PRO A 74 11.69 -6.92 5.65
CA PRO A 74 12.07 -7.93 4.67
C PRO A 74 11.63 -9.33 5.13
N CYS A 75 11.28 -10.17 4.16
CA CYS A 75 10.88 -11.56 4.38
C CYS A 75 11.19 -12.36 3.12
N HIS A 76 12.41 -12.87 3.01
CA HIS A 76 12.98 -13.39 1.75
C HIS A 76 12.73 -12.40 0.60
N SER A 77 13.02 -11.12 0.86
CA SER A 77 12.78 -10.00 -0.05
C SER A 77 14.04 -9.64 -0.84
N ASN A 78 13.87 -8.93 -1.95
CA ASN A 78 15.02 -8.41 -2.70
C ASN A 78 15.83 -7.43 -1.83
N PRO A 79 17.15 -7.60 -1.68
CA PRO A 79 17.99 -6.66 -0.94
C PRO A 79 17.86 -5.19 -1.42
N LEU A 80 17.63 -4.97 -2.73
CA LEU A 80 17.44 -3.62 -3.28
C LEU A 80 16.21 -2.90 -2.72
N ASP A 81 15.17 -3.63 -2.31
CA ASP A 81 13.99 -3.01 -1.69
C ASP A 81 14.35 -2.37 -0.34
N ARG A 82 15.25 -3.01 0.42
CA ARG A 82 15.78 -2.45 1.67
C ARG A 82 16.65 -1.22 1.41
N GLU A 83 17.48 -1.24 0.37
CA GLU A 83 18.30 -0.09 -0.02
C GLU A 83 17.43 1.11 -0.41
N HIS A 84 16.38 0.89 -1.21
CA HIS A 84 15.42 1.95 -1.56
C HIS A 84 14.59 2.44 -0.38
N ALA A 85 14.23 1.55 0.57
CA ALA A 85 13.59 1.95 1.82
C ALA A 85 14.51 2.87 2.64
N ALA A 86 15.79 2.50 2.79
CA ALA A 86 16.79 3.32 3.48
C ALA A 86 16.97 4.69 2.80
N LEU A 87 17.09 4.71 1.46
CA LEU A 87 17.21 5.95 0.69
C LEU A 87 15.98 6.87 0.90
N THR A 88 14.78 6.29 0.94
CA THR A 88 13.56 7.06 1.24
C THR A 88 13.58 7.64 2.64
N ALA A 89 13.96 6.84 3.63
CA ALA A 89 14.04 7.28 5.03
C ALA A 89 15.07 8.41 5.20
N GLU A 90 16.24 8.29 4.56
CA GLU A 90 17.28 9.32 4.54
C GLU A 90 16.76 10.61 3.90
N THR A 91 16.14 10.50 2.72
CA THR A 91 15.60 11.65 1.98
C THR A 91 14.60 12.48 2.81
N PHE A 92 13.79 11.81 3.64
CA PHE A 92 12.80 12.49 4.50
C PHE A 92 13.27 12.71 5.94
N GLY A 93 14.49 12.32 6.30
CA GLY A 93 14.98 12.41 7.68
C GLY A 93 14.08 11.65 8.67
N LEU A 94 13.68 10.43 8.30
CA LEU A 94 12.88 9.52 9.11
C LEU A 94 13.79 8.53 9.85
N GLU A 95 13.43 8.23 11.09
CA GLU A 95 13.95 7.05 11.78
C GLU A 95 13.33 5.79 11.15
N MET A 96 14.18 4.86 10.72
CA MET A 96 13.75 3.60 10.14
C MET A 96 14.30 2.42 10.95
N LEU A 97 13.39 1.59 11.45
CA LEU A 97 13.72 0.30 12.04
C LEU A 97 13.72 -0.78 10.96
N THR A 98 14.60 -1.77 11.06
CA THR A 98 14.57 -2.96 10.19
C THR A 98 14.32 -4.21 11.03
N VAL A 99 13.31 -5.00 10.66
CA VAL A 99 12.99 -6.29 11.31
C VAL A 99 12.84 -7.35 10.24
N ASP A 100 13.81 -8.27 10.17
CA ASP A 100 13.76 -9.39 9.24
C ASP A 100 12.79 -10.47 9.74
N LEU A 101 11.76 -10.77 8.94
CA LEU A 101 10.71 -11.72 9.27
C LEU A 101 10.94 -13.10 8.63
N SER A 102 12.05 -13.32 7.93
CA SER A 102 12.32 -14.54 7.17
C SER A 102 12.30 -15.79 8.06
N SER A 103 12.93 -15.73 9.24
CA SER A 103 12.94 -16.86 10.19
C SER A 103 11.55 -17.18 10.76
N ALA A 104 10.77 -16.16 11.09
CA ALA A 104 9.39 -16.31 11.56
C ALA A 104 8.50 -16.92 10.47
N PHE A 105 8.68 -16.50 9.23
CA PHE A 105 8.02 -17.07 8.06
C PHE A 105 8.38 -18.54 7.86
N ASP A 106 9.67 -18.88 7.84
CA ASP A 106 10.14 -20.26 7.62
C ASP A 106 9.59 -21.20 8.69
N GLN A 107 9.61 -20.78 9.95
CA GLN A 107 9.07 -21.57 11.05
C GLN A 107 7.56 -21.79 10.93
N LEU A 108 6.81 -20.76 10.57
CA LEU A 108 5.37 -20.87 10.37
C LEU A 108 5.04 -21.79 9.18
N VAL A 109 5.72 -21.62 8.05
CA VAL A 109 5.53 -22.46 6.86
C VAL A 109 5.85 -23.92 7.16
N SER A 110 6.96 -24.20 7.85
CA SER A 110 7.31 -25.55 8.30
C SER A 110 6.23 -26.16 9.18
N THR A 111 5.72 -25.41 10.16
CA THR A 111 4.65 -25.85 11.05
C THR A 111 3.35 -26.15 10.29
N LEU A 112 2.99 -25.31 9.32
CA LEU A 112 1.81 -25.52 8.48
C LEU A 112 1.96 -26.76 7.59
N ALA A 113 3.15 -27.02 7.04
CA ALA A 113 3.42 -28.19 6.21
C ALA A 113 3.23 -29.50 6.99
N LEU A 114 3.64 -29.55 8.26
CA LEU A 114 3.38 -30.70 9.14
C LEU A 114 1.87 -30.98 9.31
N GLY A 115 1.03 -29.93 9.33
CA GLY A 115 -0.42 -30.06 9.38
C GLY A 115 -1.09 -30.45 8.06
N GLN A 116 -0.34 -30.51 6.96
CA GLN A 116 -0.82 -30.83 5.61
C GLN A 116 -0.29 -32.18 5.09
N GLN A 117 0.25 -33.03 5.96
CA GLN A 117 0.73 -34.36 5.56
C GLN A 117 -0.38 -35.16 4.86
N GLY A 118 -0.09 -35.66 3.65
CA GLY A 118 -1.05 -36.38 2.80
C GLY A 118 -2.05 -35.50 2.03
N ARG A 119 -1.87 -34.17 2.01
CA ARG A 119 -2.71 -33.23 1.26
C ARG A 119 -1.97 -32.61 0.04
N PRO A 120 -2.70 -31.98 -0.91
CA PRO A 120 -2.10 -31.38 -2.09
C PRO A 120 -1.04 -30.31 -1.77
N VAL A 121 -0.12 -30.10 -2.71
CA VAL A 121 0.88 -29.03 -2.65
C VAL A 121 0.18 -27.68 -2.50
N VAL A 122 0.62 -26.90 -1.51
CA VAL A 122 0.10 -25.55 -1.25
C VAL A 122 0.52 -24.63 -2.39
N PRO A 123 -0.41 -23.88 -3.03
CA PRO A 123 -0.05 -22.93 -4.07
C PRO A 123 0.95 -21.88 -3.58
N GLU A 124 1.92 -21.52 -4.41
CA GLU A 124 2.97 -20.55 -4.07
C GLU A 124 2.40 -19.20 -3.60
N LEU A 125 1.35 -18.71 -4.29
CA LEU A 125 0.62 -17.50 -3.91
C LEU A 125 -0.01 -17.59 -2.50
N THR A 126 -0.44 -18.78 -2.07
CA THR A 126 -0.99 -18.97 -0.72
C THR A 126 0.09 -18.74 0.34
N LEU A 127 1.30 -19.27 0.12
CA LEU A 127 2.45 -19.04 1.00
C LEU A 127 2.92 -17.58 0.94
N ALA A 128 2.94 -16.98 -0.24
CA ALA A 128 3.31 -15.59 -0.44
C ALA A 128 2.46 -14.62 0.41
N ASN A 129 1.15 -14.89 0.55
CA ASN A 129 0.24 -14.09 1.37
C ASN A 129 0.50 -14.18 2.89
N VAL A 130 1.35 -15.11 3.36
CA VAL A 130 1.78 -15.13 4.78
C VAL A 130 2.69 -13.94 5.08
N LYS A 131 3.57 -13.56 4.15
CA LYS A 131 4.52 -12.45 4.32
C LYS A 131 3.83 -11.14 4.72
N PRO A 132 2.85 -10.58 3.98
CA PRO A 132 2.17 -9.34 4.37
C PRO A 132 1.38 -9.46 5.67
N ARG A 133 0.93 -10.65 6.07
CA ARG A 133 0.26 -10.87 7.38
C ARG A 133 1.24 -10.84 8.55
N LEU A 134 2.46 -11.36 8.36
CA LEU A 134 3.53 -11.20 9.33
C LEU A 134 3.96 -9.72 9.43
N ARG A 135 4.05 -9.01 8.30
CA ARG A 135 4.32 -7.57 8.29
C ARG A 135 3.27 -6.78 9.06
N MET A 136 1.98 -7.04 8.80
CA MET A 136 0.86 -6.44 9.54
C MET A 136 0.99 -6.69 11.05
N THR A 137 1.30 -7.94 11.43
CA THR A 137 1.46 -8.32 12.84
C THR A 137 2.59 -7.52 13.51
N ALA A 138 3.74 -7.37 12.83
CA ALA A 138 4.86 -6.58 13.31
C ALA A 138 4.49 -5.08 13.43
N LEU A 139 3.79 -4.51 12.45
CA LEU A 139 3.35 -3.12 12.49
C LEU A 139 2.40 -2.86 13.67
N TYR A 140 1.43 -3.74 13.93
CA TYR A 140 0.52 -3.59 15.07
C TYR A 140 1.21 -3.79 16.43
N TYR A 141 2.28 -4.60 16.50
CA TYR A 141 3.13 -4.67 17.68
C TYR A 141 3.74 -3.29 17.99
N TYR A 142 4.40 -2.65 17.00
CA TYR A 142 4.96 -1.31 17.18
C TYR A 142 3.89 -0.25 17.44
N ALA A 143 2.75 -0.33 16.75
CA ALA A 143 1.60 0.54 16.99
C ALA A 143 1.17 0.51 18.46
N SER A 144 1.04 -0.69 19.03
CA SER A 144 0.56 -0.90 20.39
C SER A 144 1.52 -0.34 21.44
N ILE A 145 2.84 -0.58 21.31
CA ILE A 145 3.82 -0.13 22.30
C ILE A 145 4.05 1.39 22.26
N HIS A 146 3.72 2.06 21.14
CA HIS A 146 3.86 3.51 20.99
C HIS A 146 2.53 4.28 21.07
N ALA A 147 1.40 3.57 21.20
CA ALA A 147 0.05 4.13 21.03
C ALA A 147 -0.11 4.88 19.69
N TYR A 148 0.35 4.26 18.60
CA TYR A 148 0.28 4.79 17.23
C TYR A 148 -0.82 4.11 16.42
N LEU A 149 -1.21 4.73 15.30
CA LEU A 149 -2.06 4.12 14.28
C LEU A 149 -1.21 3.55 13.14
N VAL A 150 -1.62 2.41 12.57
CA VAL A 150 -0.97 1.79 11.41
C VAL A 150 -1.48 2.45 10.13
N LEU A 151 -0.57 3.01 9.31
CA LEU A 151 -0.91 3.52 7.98
C LEU A 151 -0.76 2.43 6.92
N GLY A 152 -1.78 2.29 6.07
CA GLY A 152 -1.72 1.51 4.84
C GLY A 152 -1.34 2.34 3.64
N THR A 153 -0.82 1.65 2.63
CA THR A 153 -0.32 2.26 1.40
C THR A 153 -1.25 2.03 0.21
N SER A 154 -2.35 1.27 0.39
CA SER A 154 -3.26 0.94 -0.71
C SER A 154 -3.86 2.20 -1.33
N ASN A 155 -3.70 2.33 -2.65
CA ASN A 155 -4.28 3.41 -3.45
C ASN A 155 -5.62 3.01 -4.08
N ARG A 156 -6.34 3.95 -4.68
CA ARG A 156 -7.64 3.72 -5.31
C ARG A 156 -7.58 2.65 -6.39
N SER A 157 -6.49 2.60 -7.16
CA SER A 157 -6.30 1.60 -8.23
C SER A 157 -6.23 0.19 -7.65
N GLU A 158 -5.38 -0.03 -6.64
CA GLU A 158 -5.27 -1.30 -5.92
C GLU A 158 -6.57 -1.70 -5.22
N LEU A 159 -7.24 -0.75 -4.55
CA LEU A 159 -8.50 -0.99 -3.88
C LEU A 159 -9.62 -1.35 -4.87
N THR A 160 -9.63 -0.79 -6.08
CA THR A 160 -10.68 -1.06 -7.07
C THR A 160 -10.74 -2.55 -7.41
N ILE A 161 -9.58 -3.12 -7.74
CA ILE A 161 -9.45 -4.54 -8.12
C ILE A 161 -9.11 -5.48 -6.95
N GLY A 162 -8.92 -4.92 -5.75
CA GLY A 162 -8.59 -5.69 -4.54
C GLY A 162 -7.21 -6.32 -4.55
N TYR A 163 -6.24 -5.60 -5.12
CA TYR A 163 -4.84 -5.98 -5.23
C TYR A 163 -4.10 -5.65 -3.92
N PHE A 164 -4.44 -6.41 -2.88
CA PHE A 164 -3.81 -6.40 -1.57
C PHE A 164 -4.15 -7.70 -0.84
N THR A 165 -3.40 -8.02 0.21
CA THR A 165 -3.69 -9.17 1.06
C THR A 165 -4.70 -8.79 2.13
N LYS A 166 -5.84 -9.50 2.15
CA LYS A 166 -6.84 -9.33 3.22
C LYS A 166 -6.22 -9.68 4.57
N TYR A 167 -6.30 -8.75 5.52
CA TYR A 167 -5.64 -8.83 6.83
C TYR A 167 -4.11 -8.96 6.77
N GLY A 168 -3.50 -8.54 5.66
CA GLY A 168 -2.07 -8.29 5.53
C GLY A 168 -1.85 -6.79 5.40
N ASP A 169 -1.32 -6.35 4.26
CA ASP A 169 -1.15 -4.93 3.91
C ASP A 169 -2.47 -4.15 3.86
N GLY A 170 -3.61 -4.81 3.65
CA GLY A 170 -4.93 -4.19 3.79
C GLY A 170 -5.49 -4.15 5.23
N GLY A 171 -4.80 -4.74 6.22
CA GLY A 171 -5.17 -4.68 7.62
C GLY A 171 -4.47 -3.52 8.31
N VAL A 172 -5.10 -2.35 8.32
CA VAL A 172 -4.53 -1.08 8.80
C VAL A 172 -5.62 -0.19 9.41
N ASP A 173 -5.21 0.88 10.09
CA ASP A 173 -6.14 1.82 10.71
C ASP A 173 -6.52 2.98 9.77
N LEU A 174 -5.56 3.49 8.98
CA LEU A 174 -5.75 4.64 8.09
C LEU A 174 -5.15 4.37 6.70
N MET A 175 -5.84 4.79 5.63
CA MET A 175 -5.37 4.65 4.24
C MET A 175 -5.33 6.01 3.53
N PRO A 176 -4.26 6.83 3.71
CA PRO A 176 -4.19 8.18 3.14
C PRO A 176 -4.22 8.20 1.60
N LEU A 177 -3.85 7.11 0.93
CA LEU A 177 -3.80 7.03 -0.54
C LEU A 177 -5.06 6.44 -1.18
N ALA A 178 -6.03 5.97 -0.39
CA ALA A 178 -7.20 5.24 -0.88
C ALA A 178 -8.08 6.03 -1.86
N GLY A 179 -7.97 7.36 -1.87
CA GLY A 179 -8.68 8.25 -2.78
C GLY A 179 -7.95 8.54 -4.10
N LEU A 180 -6.68 8.18 -4.22
CA LEU A 180 -5.81 8.55 -5.35
C LEU A 180 -5.56 7.36 -6.28
N VAL A 181 -5.62 7.56 -7.58
CA VAL A 181 -5.17 6.55 -8.56
C VAL A 181 -3.64 6.52 -8.66
N LYS A 182 -3.05 5.49 -9.28
CA LYS A 182 -1.59 5.28 -9.27
C LYS A 182 -0.81 6.42 -9.92
N THR A 183 -1.34 6.98 -11.00
CA THR A 183 -0.81 8.16 -11.70
C THR A 183 -0.77 9.38 -10.77
N GLU A 184 -1.83 9.63 -10.01
CA GLU A 184 -1.87 10.69 -8.99
C GLU A 184 -0.87 10.44 -7.85
N VAL A 185 -0.69 9.18 -7.42
CA VAL A 185 0.34 8.81 -6.44
C VAL A 185 1.75 9.12 -6.98
N ARG A 186 2.02 8.86 -8.27
CA ARG A 186 3.30 9.21 -8.92
C ARG A 186 3.55 10.71 -8.95
N GLU A 187 2.53 11.51 -9.26
CA GLU A 187 2.66 12.98 -9.23
C GLU A 187 2.88 13.51 -7.80
N LEU A 188 2.16 12.94 -6.83
CA LEU A 188 2.37 13.27 -5.42
C LEU A 188 3.77 12.88 -4.94
N ALA A 189 4.33 11.75 -5.40
CA ALA A 189 5.69 11.33 -5.10
C ALA A 189 6.73 12.35 -5.57
N LYS A 190 6.59 12.84 -6.81
CA LYS A 190 7.46 13.91 -7.36
C LYS A 190 7.39 15.16 -6.50
N TYR A 191 6.18 15.62 -6.16
CA TYR A 191 5.97 16.81 -5.33
C TYR A 191 6.56 16.66 -3.91
N LEU A 192 6.45 15.48 -3.31
CA LEU A 192 6.97 15.22 -1.98
C LEU A 192 8.51 15.14 -1.95
N GLY A 193 9.15 14.92 -3.11
CA GLY A 193 10.61 14.76 -3.23
C GLY A 193 11.07 13.30 -3.10
N VAL A 194 10.22 12.33 -3.44
CA VAL A 194 10.62 10.91 -3.50
C VAL A 194 11.75 10.75 -4.53
N PRO A 195 12.83 10.00 -4.23
CA PRO A 195 13.93 9.76 -5.16
C PRO A 195 13.47 9.21 -6.50
N GLN A 196 14.01 9.75 -7.60
CA GLN A 196 13.58 9.41 -8.96
C GLN A 196 13.70 7.90 -9.26
N VAL A 197 14.75 7.24 -8.76
CA VAL A 197 14.95 5.78 -8.90
C VAL A 197 13.79 4.95 -8.33
N ILE A 198 13.10 5.47 -7.30
CA ILE A 198 11.93 4.81 -6.67
C ILE A 198 10.64 5.13 -7.45
N ILE A 199 10.57 6.30 -8.08
CA ILE A 199 9.43 6.68 -8.94
C ILE A 199 9.45 5.86 -10.24
N ASP A 200 10.62 5.70 -10.85
CA ASP A 200 10.76 5.05 -12.17
C ASP A 200 10.70 3.53 -12.11
N LYS A 201 10.94 2.92 -10.94
CA LYS A 201 10.91 1.47 -10.83
C LYS A 201 9.50 0.90 -11.07
N PRO A 202 9.39 -0.26 -11.75
CA PRO A 202 8.10 -0.95 -11.89
C PRO A 202 7.49 -1.29 -10.51
N PRO A 203 6.18 -1.06 -10.30
CA PRO A 203 5.51 -1.50 -9.08
C PRO A 203 5.54 -3.03 -8.92
N THR A 204 5.79 -3.46 -7.68
CA THR A 204 5.90 -4.85 -7.28
C THR A 204 5.43 -5.01 -5.83
N ALA A 205 4.73 -6.11 -5.56
CA ALA A 205 4.37 -6.55 -4.22
C ALA A 205 5.55 -7.20 -3.46
N GLY A 206 6.67 -7.48 -4.15
CA GLY A 206 7.90 -8.02 -3.57
C GLY A 206 7.70 -9.40 -2.92
N LEU A 207 6.78 -10.20 -3.48
CA LEU A 207 6.39 -11.49 -2.91
C LEU A 207 7.30 -12.64 -3.38
N TRP A 208 7.75 -12.61 -4.63
CA TRP A 208 8.74 -13.52 -5.23
C TRP A 208 9.58 -12.80 -6.30
N ALA A 209 10.66 -13.42 -6.75
CA ALA A 209 11.60 -12.82 -7.70
C ALA A 209 10.96 -12.61 -9.09
N GLY A 210 11.16 -11.43 -9.68
CA GLY A 210 10.66 -11.09 -11.02
C GLY A 210 9.17 -10.73 -11.09
N GLN A 211 8.45 -10.72 -9.96
CA GLN A 211 7.05 -10.33 -9.89
C GLN A 211 6.87 -8.84 -10.24
N THR A 212 5.84 -8.53 -11.03
CA THR A 212 5.37 -7.16 -11.27
C THR A 212 3.85 -7.11 -11.14
N ASP A 213 3.34 -5.98 -10.66
CA ASP A 213 1.90 -5.86 -10.42
C ASP A 213 1.12 -5.91 -11.73
N GLU A 214 1.59 -5.22 -12.77
CA GLU A 214 0.94 -5.21 -14.09
C GLU A 214 0.92 -6.61 -14.73
N GLY A 215 1.96 -7.43 -14.51
CA GLY A 215 2.00 -8.81 -14.94
C GLY A 215 0.96 -9.70 -14.24
N GLU A 216 0.74 -9.52 -12.94
CA GLU A 216 -0.30 -10.27 -12.19
C GLU A 216 -1.72 -9.78 -12.51
N MET A 217 -1.90 -8.46 -12.61
CA MET A 217 -3.19 -7.86 -12.92
C MET A 217 -3.61 -8.19 -14.35
N GLY A 218 -2.66 -8.33 -15.28
CA GLY A 218 -2.91 -8.51 -16.71
C GLY A 218 -3.36 -7.22 -17.40
N LEU A 219 -2.97 -6.07 -16.85
CA LEU A 219 -3.27 -4.73 -17.33
C LEU A 219 -2.25 -3.75 -16.73
N THR A 220 -2.08 -2.60 -17.39
CA THR A 220 -1.23 -1.51 -16.88
C THR A 220 -1.98 -0.65 -15.87
N TYR A 221 -1.25 0.02 -14.98
CA TYR A 221 -1.85 1.01 -14.09
C TYR A 221 -2.48 2.18 -14.86
N ARG A 222 -1.93 2.52 -16.03
CA ARG A 222 -2.51 3.57 -16.87
C ARG A 222 -3.91 3.19 -17.37
N GLU A 223 -4.07 1.98 -17.89
CA GLU A 223 -5.37 1.48 -18.34
C GLU A 223 -6.38 1.38 -17.19
N LEU A 224 -5.93 0.94 -16.01
CA LEU A 224 -6.76 0.90 -14.80
C LEU A 224 -7.20 2.29 -14.35
N ASP A 225 -6.28 3.25 -14.32
CA ASP A 225 -6.53 4.61 -13.88
C ASP A 225 -7.47 5.34 -14.86
N GLU A 226 -7.26 5.20 -16.17
CA GLU A 226 -8.16 5.71 -17.21
C GLU A 226 -9.58 5.13 -17.01
N TYR A 227 -9.71 3.81 -16.83
CA TYR A 227 -11.00 3.20 -16.54
C TYR A 227 -11.66 3.75 -15.27
N ILE A 228 -10.90 3.93 -14.19
CA ILE A 228 -11.41 4.43 -12.90
C ILE A 228 -11.86 5.89 -12.98
N LEU A 229 -11.15 6.72 -13.75
CA LEU A 229 -11.37 8.17 -13.81
C LEU A 229 -12.42 8.57 -14.85
N ILE A 230 -12.35 8.00 -16.05
CA ILE A 230 -13.19 8.40 -17.20
C ILE A 230 -14.18 7.33 -17.63
N GLY A 231 -14.06 6.09 -17.13
CA GLY A 231 -14.93 4.97 -17.50
C GLY A 231 -14.67 4.40 -18.90
N ASP A 232 -13.64 4.88 -19.58
CA ASP A 232 -13.25 4.46 -20.92
C ASP A 232 -12.04 3.52 -20.85
N ALA A 233 -12.14 2.39 -21.56
CA ALA A 233 -11.10 1.39 -21.70
C ALA A 233 -11.48 0.40 -22.83
N ALA A 234 -10.50 -0.30 -23.39
CA ALA A 234 -10.76 -1.39 -24.32
C ALA A 234 -11.67 -2.46 -23.67
N PRO A 235 -12.58 -3.13 -24.41
CA PRO A 235 -13.55 -4.07 -23.82
C PRO A 235 -12.93 -5.14 -22.93
N HIS A 236 -11.80 -5.72 -23.34
CA HIS A 236 -11.09 -6.74 -22.56
C HIS A 236 -10.50 -6.21 -21.24
N ILE A 237 -10.07 -4.94 -21.20
CA ILE A 237 -9.61 -4.29 -19.96
C ILE A 237 -10.79 -4.08 -19.02
N LYS A 238 -11.91 -3.55 -19.53
CA LYS A 238 -13.13 -3.37 -18.74
C LYS A 238 -13.58 -4.68 -18.11
N GLU A 239 -13.70 -5.75 -18.90
CA GLU A 239 -14.06 -7.09 -18.40
C GLU A 239 -13.10 -7.59 -17.33
N ARG A 240 -11.79 -7.39 -17.53
CA ARG A 240 -10.77 -7.79 -16.56
C ARG A 240 -10.90 -7.02 -15.25
N VAL A 241 -11.04 -5.69 -15.29
CA VAL A 241 -11.20 -4.85 -14.10
C VAL A 241 -12.48 -5.20 -13.35
N ASP A 242 -13.61 -5.31 -14.07
CA ASP A 242 -14.91 -5.63 -13.46
C ASP A 242 -14.91 -7.01 -12.79
N SER A 243 -14.26 -8.01 -13.43
CA SER A 243 -14.08 -9.35 -12.87
C SER A 243 -13.24 -9.34 -11.58
N LEU A 244 -12.08 -8.67 -11.59
CA LEU A 244 -11.24 -8.52 -10.40
C LEU A 244 -11.96 -7.75 -9.29
N ALA A 245 -12.68 -6.68 -9.63
CA ALA A 245 -13.44 -5.87 -8.68
C ALA A 245 -14.57 -6.67 -8.03
N ALA A 246 -15.30 -7.49 -8.80
CA ALA A 246 -16.39 -8.32 -8.32
C ALA A 246 -15.88 -9.41 -7.37
N THR A 247 -14.87 -10.16 -7.78
CA THR A 247 -14.30 -11.28 -7.00
C THR A 247 -13.60 -10.81 -5.72
N SER A 248 -13.12 -9.57 -5.67
CA SER A 248 -12.45 -8.99 -4.49
C SER A 248 -13.38 -8.22 -3.54
N THR A 249 -14.69 -8.18 -3.78
CA THR A 249 -15.65 -7.41 -2.95
C THR A 249 -15.53 -7.72 -1.46
N HIS A 250 -15.31 -8.99 -1.12
CA HIS A 250 -15.17 -9.44 0.27
C HIS A 250 -13.91 -8.90 0.97
N LYS A 251 -12.90 -8.40 0.24
CA LYS A 251 -11.71 -7.78 0.83
C LYS A 251 -11.96 -6.33 1.27
N LYS A 252 -12.96 -5.68 0.67
CA LYS A 252 -13.24 -4.23 0.77
C LYS A 252 -14.37 -3.90 1.75
N ARG A 253 -14.94 -4.93 2.38
CA ARG A 253 -16.06 -4.82 3.34
C ARG A 253 -15.67 -5.47 4.65
N LEU A 254 -16.28 -4.96 5.73
CA LEU A 254 -16.28 -5.66 7.02
C LEU A 254 -16.85 -7.08 6.86
N PRO A 255 -16.48 -8.02 7.75
CA PRO A 255 -17.12 -9.33 7.80
C PRO A 255 -18.66 -9.20 7.84
N PRO A 256 -19.41 -9.96 7.01
CA PRO A 256 -20.87 -9.88 7.01
C PRO A 256 -21.43 -10.34 8.36
N ILE A 257 -22.38 -9.58 8.90
CA ILE A 257 -23.09 -9.89 10.15
C ILE A 257 -24.54 -10.26 9.80
N PRO A 258 -25.08 -11.41 10.28
CA PRO A 258 -26.46 -11.77 10.02
C PRO A 258 -27.42 -10.74 10.63
N ARG A 259 -28.50 -10.40 9.92
CA ARG A 259 -29.63 -9.67 10.49
C ARG A 259 -30.54 -10.70 11.16
N LEU A 260 -30.73 -10.58 12.47
CA LEU A 260 -31.63 -11.41 13.27
C LEU A 260 -32.92 -10.63 13.58
#